data_AF-A0A377PHF1-F1
#
_entry.id   AF-A0A377PHF1-F1
#
_cell.length_a   1.000
_cell.length_b   1.000
_cell.length_c   1.000
_cell.angle_alpha   90.00
_cell.angle_beta   90.00
_cell.angle_gamma   90.00
#
_symmetry.space_group_name_H-M   'P 1'
#
loop_
_entity.id
_entity.type
_entity.pdbx_description
1 polymer ?
#
loop_
_entity_poly.entity_id
_entity_poly.type
_entity_poly.pdbx_seq_one_letter_code
_entity_poly.pdbx_strand_id
1 'polypeptide(L)'
;MPLKRGADGSLGVRMVGANQQAVSAAPQVTIHIDSSGNTATQASVGYEQFGADIGRYVDQRYRTLRDRDLRPGGTIQRAIKGR
;
A
#
# COMPACT_ATOMS: atom_id res chain seq x y z
N MET A 1 7.67 21.15 40.22
CA MET A 1 7.87 22.21 39.20
C MET A 1 6.88 21.98 38.06
N PRO A 2 6.00 22.93 37.68
CA PRO A 2 5.02 22.78 36.59
C PRO A 2 5.63 23.03 35.19
N LEU A 3 5.14 22.34 34.16
CA LEU A 3 5.63 22.44 32.78
C LEU A 3 5.12 23.72 32.08
N LYS A 4 6.02 24.48 31.44
CA LYS A 4 5.72 25.75 30.77
C LYS A 4 5.13 25.51 29.38
N ARG A 5 3.95 26.09 29.09
CA ARG A 5 3.31 26.11 27.76
C ARG A 5 3.96 27.11 26.81
N GLY A 6 3.97 26.80 25.52
CA GLY A 6 4.27 27.77 24.45
C GLY A 6 3.18 28.85 24.33
N ALA A 7 3.46 29.92 23.59
CA ALA A 7 2.53 31.04 23.36
C ALA A 7 1.25 30.65 22.58
N ASP A 8 1.27 29.47 21.96
CA ASP A 8 0.22 28.80 21.21
C ASP A 8 -0.55 27.75 22.05
N GLY A 9 -0.23 27.62 23.35
CA GLY A 9 -0.84 26.61 24.22
C GLY A 9 -0.31 25.19 24.03
N SER A 10 0.65 25.00 23.12
CA SER A 10 1.30 23.71 22.91
C SER A 10 2.14 23.31 24.12
N LEU A 11 1.84 22.14 24.67
CA LEU A 11 2.71 21.46 25.62
C LEU A 11 3.83 20.82 24.80
N GLY A 12 5.00 21.44 24.81
CA GLY A 12 6.20 20.96 24.13
C GLY A 12 6.71 19.67 24.77
N VAL A 13 6.02 18.54 24.53
CA VAL A 13 6.59 17.21 24.74
C VAL A 13 7.66 17.05 23.67
N ARG A 14 8.89 17.47 24.00
CA ARG A 14 10.05 17.00 23.23
C ARG A 14 10.05 15.48 23.41
N MET A 15 9.80 14.73 22.33
CA MET A 15 10.09 13.29 22.29
C MET A 15 11.60 13.13 22.43
N VAL A 16 12.07 13.06 23.66
CA VAL A 16 13.43 12.65 24.01
C VAL A 16 13.30 11.24 24.54
N GLY A 17 13.51 10.26 23.67
CA GLY A 17 13.34 8.86 24.03
C GLY A 17 13.42 7.96 22.81
N ALA A 18 14.63 7.83 22.25
CA ALA A 18 15.02 6.65 21.51
C ALA A 18 15.01 5.45 22.48
N ASN A 19 13.81 4.91 22.70
CA ASN A 19 13.54 3.58 23.23
C ASN A 19 12.04 3.35 23.08
N GLN A 20 11.60 3.32 21.81
CA GLN A 20 10.31 2.71 21.50
C GLN A 20 10.51 1.22 21.73
N GLN A 21 10.23 0.78 22.95
CA GLN A 21 9.85 -0.59 23.28
C GLN A 21 9.07 -1.12 22.06
N ALA A 22 9.56 -2.18 21.43
CA ALA A 22 8.86 -2.84 20.34
C ALA A 22 7.53 -3.35 20.88
N VAL A 23 6.50 -2.50 20.86
CA VAL A 23 5.12 -2.93 20.82
C VAL A 23 5.07 -3.83 19.61
N SER A 24 4.89 -5.15 19.80
CA SER A 24 4.89 -6.15 18.71
C SER A 24 4.16 -5.57 17.51
N ALA A 25 4.90 -5.13 16.51
CA ALA A 25 4.33 -4.48 15.35
C ALA A 25 3.42 -5.51 14.68
N ALA A 26 2.18 -5.11 14.35
CA ALA A 26 1.28 -5.99 13.62
C ALA A 26 2.00 -6.50 12.35
N PRO A 27 1.82 -7.76 11.95
CA PRO A 27 2.44 -8.31 10.76
C PRO A 27 2.24 -7.39 9.56
N GLN A 28 3.36 -7.00 8.94
CA GLN A 28 3.36 -6.16 7.75
C GLN A 28 3.63 -7.03 6.52
N VAL A 29 2.90 -6.74 5.45
CA VAL A 29 3.09 -7.36 4.14
C VAL A 29 3.10 -6.26 3.08
N THR A 30 4.21 -6.14 2.38
CA THR A 30 4.42 -5.19 1.30
C THR A 30 4.49 -5.95 -0.01
N ILE A 31 3.68 -5.54 -0.98
CA ILE A 31 3.57 -6.18 -2.29
C ILE A 31 3.85 -5.12 -3.34
N HIS A 32 4.89 -5.34 -4.13
CA HIS A 32 5.24 -4.52 -5.27
C HIS A 32 4.88 -5.27 -6.56
N ILE A 33 4.08 -4.64 -7.41
CA ILE A 33 3.69 -5.17 -8.71
C ILE A 33 4.09 -4.15 -9.76
N ASP A 34 4.96 -4.55 -10.69
CA ASP A 34 5.39 -3.68 -11.78
C ASP A 34 4.44 -3.76 -13.00
N SER A 35 4.66 -2.87 -13.97
CA SER A 35 3.86 -2.82 -15.20
C SER A 35 3.99 -4.06 -16.10
N SER A 36 5.05 -4.85 -15.90
CA SER A 36 5.30 -6.11 -16.60
C SER A 36 4.59 -7.29 -15.93
N GLY A 37 3.98 -7.07 -14.76
CA GLY A 37 3.30 -8.10 -13.97
C GLY A 37 4.24 -8.89 -13.06
N ASN A 38 5.49 -8.45 -12.86
CA ASN A 38 6.35 -9.07 -11.85
C ASN A 38 5.88 -8.65 -10.46
N THR A 39 5.84 -9.63 -9.55
CA THR A 39 5.43 -9.43 -8.16
C THR A 39 6.62 -9.67 -7.23
N ALA A 40 6.97 -8.68 -6.42
CA ALA A 40 7.91 -8.82 -5.32
C ALA A 40 7.18 -8.63 -4.00
N THR A 41 7.38 -9.55 -3.06
CA THR A 41 6.68 -9.55 -1.77
C THR A 41 7.70 -9.55 -0.63
N GLN A 42 7.54 -8.60 0.29
CA GLN A 42 8.19 -8.63 1.60
C GLN A 42 7.11 -8.83 2.65
N ALA A 43 7.13 -9.98 3.33
CA ALA A 43 6.15 -10.32 4.35
C ALA A 43 6.85 -10.57 5.68
N SER A 44 6.13 -10.28 6.76
CA SER A 44 6.47 -10.81 8.08
C SER A 44 6.43 -12.35 8.05
N VAL A 45 7.27 -12.99 8.85
CA VAL A 45 7.38 -14.45 8.89
C VAL A 45 6.01 -15.10 9.13
N GLY A 46 5.65 -16.06 8.28
CA GLY A 46 4.36 -16.76 8.31
C GLY A 46 3.25 -16.13 7.45
N TYR A 47 3.52 -14.97 6.82
CA TYR A 47 2.58 -14.27 5.93
C TYR A 47 3.03 -14.26 4.46
N GLU A 48 4.07 -15.02 4.11
CA GLU A 48 4.60 -15.11 2.74
C GLU A 48 3.54 -15.63 1.78
N GLN A 49 2.78 -16.64 2.20
CA GLN A 49 1.70 -17.23 1.41
C GLN A 49 0.59 -16.21 1.16
N PHE A 50 0.21 -15.44 2.18
CA PHE A 50 -0.75 -14.34 2.04
C PHE A 50 -0.26 -13.30 1.02
N GLY A 51 1.00 -12.90 1.10
CA GLY A 51 1.60 -11.98 0.13
C GLY A 51 1.55 -12.52 -1.31
N ALA A 52 1.86 -13.80 -1.49
CA ALA A 52 1.82 -14.46 -2.79
C ALA A 52 0.40 -14.55 -3.38
N ASP A 53 -0.60 -14.89 -2.56
CA ASP A 53 -1.98 -15.03 -3.00
C ASP A 53 -2.59 -13.68 -3.38
N ILE A 54 -2.31 -12.62 -2.62
CA ILE A 54 -2.74 -11.26 -2.97
C ILE A 54 -2.05 -10.79 -4.25
N GLY A 55 -0.74 -11.04 -4.41
CA GLY A 55 -0.02 -10.68 -5.64
C GLY A 55 -0.66 -11.30 -6.88
N ARG A 56 -0.99 -12.59 -6.83
CA ARG A 56 -1.69 -13.30 -7.92
C ARG A 56 -3.09 -12.76 -8.17
N TYR A 57 -3.86 -12.53 -7.11
CA TYR A 57 -5.22 -11.99 -7.22
C TYR A 57 -5.22 -10.62 -7.93
N VAL A 58 -4.31 -9.73 -7.56
CA VAL A 58 -4.22 -8.40 -8.15
C VAL A 58 -3.80 -8.47 -9.63
N ASP A 59 -2.84 -9.32 -10.00
CA ASP A 59 -2.46 -9.52 -11.42
C ASP A 59 -3.64 -10.04 -12.26
N GLN A 60 -4.35 -11.06 -11.79
CA GLN A 60 -5.53 -11.59 -12.47
C GLN A 60 -6.62 -10.53 -12.63
N ARG A 61 -6.87 -9.73 -11.57
CA ARG A 61 -7.87 -8.67 -11.60
C ARG A 61 -7.47 -7.55 -12.56
N TYR A 62 -6.19 -7.18 -12.58
CA TYR A 62 -5.65 -6.19 -13.49
C TYR A 62 -5.83 -6.62 -14.96
N ARG A 63 -5.44 -7.85 -15.32
CA ARG A 63 -5.64 -8.39 -16.68
C ARG A 63 -7.11 -8.38 -17.10
N THR A 64 -8.00 -8.80 -16.19
CA THR A 64 -9.44 -8.78 -16.45
C THR A 64 -9.96 -7.36 -16.76
N LEU A 65 -9.52 -6.36 -15.99
CA LEU A 65 -9.91 -4.96 -16.21
C LEU A 65 -9.32 -4.43 -17.51
N ARG A 66 -8.03 -4.69 -17.77
CA ARG A 66 -7.34 -4.31 -18.99
C ARG A 66 -8.06 -4.86 -20.22
N ASP A 67 -8.35 -6.15 -20.22
CA ASP A 67 -9.01 -6.80 -21.35
C ASP A 67 -10.44 -6.29 -21.54
N ARG A 68 -11.19 -6.02 -20.46
CA ARG A 68 -12.51 -5.39 -20.53
C ARG A 68 -12.45 -4.01 -21.17
N ASP A 69 -11.47 -3.21 -20.77
CA ASP A 69 -11.34 -1.83 -21.20
C ASP A 69 -10.82 -1.74 -22.66
N LEU A 70 -9.98 -2.69 -23.10
CA LEU A 70 -9.43 -2.80 -24.46
C LEU A 70 -10.35 -3.53 -25.46
N ARG A 71 -11.33 -4.32 -24.99
CA ARG A 71 -12.23 -5.07 -25.87
C ARG A 71 -12.97 -4.13 -26.85
N PRO A 72 -13.37 -4.59 -28.05
CA PRO A 72 -14.23 -3.79 -28.93
C PRO A 72 -15.49 -3.30 -28.20
N GLY A 73 -15.72 -2.00 -28.24
CA GLY A 73 -16.76 -1.30 -27.47
C GLY A 73 -16.41 -1.03 -26.00
N GLY A 74 -15.19 -1.32 -25.54
CA GLY A 74 -14.71 -1.06 -24.18
C GLY A 74 -14.51 0.43 -23.89
N THR A 75 -14.33 0.78 -22.62
CA THR A 75 -14.18 2.18 -22.16
C THR A 75 -13.02 2.90 -22.85
N ILE A 76 -11.84 2.28 -22.94
CA ILE A 76 -10.68 2.84 -23.63
C ILE A 76 -10.92 2.88 -25.14
N GLN A 77 -11.44 1.80 -25.73
CA GLN A 77 -11.68 1.75 -27.17
C GLN A 77 -12.73 2.77 -27.64
N ARG A 78 -13.77 3.03 -26.84
CA ARG A 78 -14.75 4.11 -27.08
C ARG A 78 -14.13 5.50 -26.91
N ALA A 79 -13.25 5.69 -25.92
CA ALA A 79 -12.55 6.95 -25.74
C ALA A 79 -11.58 7.24 -26.90
N ILE A 80 -10.87 6.21 -27.40
CA ILE A 80 -9.98 6.33 -28.56
C ILE A 80 -10.76 6.56 -29.86
N LYS A 81 -11.91 5.89 -30.04
CA LYS A 81 -12.78 6.04 -31.23
C LYS A 81 -13.67 7.29 -31.19
N GLY A 82 -13.66 8.03 -30.09
CA GLY A 82 -14.60 9.10 -29.76
C GLY A 82 -14.03 10.50 -29.89
N ARG A 83 -13.45 10.80 -31.06
CA ARG A 83 -13.65 12.05 -31.81
C ARG A 83 -14.07 11.68 -33.21
#